data_AF-A0A8X6I3B9-F1
#
_entry.id   AF-A0A8X6I3B9-F1
#
_cell.length_a   1.000
_cell.length_b   1.000
_cell.length_c   1.000
_cell.angle_alpha   90.00
_cell.angle_beta   90.00
_cell.angle_gamma   90.00
#
_symmetry.space_group_name_H-M   'P 1'
#
loop_
_entity.id
_entity.type
_entity.pdbx_description
1 polymer ?
#
loop_
_entity_poly.entity_id
_entity_poly.type
_entity_poly.pdbx_seq_one_letter_code
_entity_poly.pdbx_strand_id
1 'polypeptide(L)'
;MSTTLSSTHDLLKKRRWYHRRPLLRNALFTDLQNGSYIASIYTLVQSIFTQILAVFDIYVLIEASPGSTHYRYFGINFLFVYSGNKHIRNLLILCSVISFVLAIYMLVVSVILMRALRKEVEQKFRPWLTAAVIFTSWCFFSILFKSIVNDLYYAYHQAMLIMWTLMLVCNVFFILVVLSNFQELADITRLEDMAKLKTGTMSSLNTTSHSLSHYSVNMLGGAHSRASTPHGTNFPSHPPFPLGSV
;
A
#
# COMPACT_ATOMS: atom_id res chain seq x y z
N MET A 1 17.82 -39.36 1.93
CA MET A 1 16.45 -38.81 2.10
C MET A 1 16.52 -37.58 3.02
N SER A 2 17.29 -36.55 2.62
CA SER A 2 17.70 -35.45 3.53
C SER A 2 17.78 -34.07 2.86
N THR A 3 17.46 -33.97 1.57
CA THR A 3 17.63 -32.76 0.76
C THR A 3 16.41 -31.83 0.74
N THR A 4 15.26 -32.26 1.29
CA THR A 4 14.01 -31.48 1.29
C THR A 4 13.82 -30.57 2.51
N LEU A 5 14.58 -30.77 3.60
CA LEU A 5 14.42 -30.00 4.85
C LEU A 5 15.21 -28.69 4.87
N SER A 6 16.32 -28.59 4.13
CA SER A 6 17.13 -27.35 4.06
C SER A 6 16.44 -26.26 3.23
N SER A 7 15.71 -26.63 2.17
CA SER A 7 15.11 -25.67 1.24
C SER A 7 13.94 -24.90 1.84
N THR A 8 13.17 -25.49 2.75
CA THR A 8 12.04 -24.83 3.42
C THR A 8 12.51 -23.75 4.40
N HIS A 9 13.61 -24.01 5.11
CA HIS A 9 14.19 -23.06 6.06
C HIS A 9 14.78 -21.82 5.35
N ASP A 10 15.41 -22.01 4.18
CA ASP A 10 15.94 -20.91 3.37
C ASP A 10 14.84 -20.08 2.68
N LEU A 11 13.73 -20.72 2.27
CA LEU A 11 12.56 -20.01 1.73
C LEU A 11 11.82 -19.17 2.79
N LEU A 12 11.78 -19.64 4.04
CA LEU A 12 11.23 -18.87 5.16
C LEU A 12 12.14 -17.68 5.54
N LYS A 13 13.46 -17.85 5.45
CA LYS A 13 14.45 -16.79 5.73
C LYS A 13 14.45 -15.68 4.68
N LYS A 14 14.12 -16.01 3.42
CA LYS A 14 14.01 -15.07 2.29
C LYS A 14 12.63 -14.41 2.17
N ARG A 15 11.68 -14.69 3.06
CA ARG A 15 10.38 -14.03 3.10
C ARG A 15 10.56 -12.64 3.74
N ARG A 16 10.43 -11.56 2.95
CA ARG A 16 10.53 -10.16 3.43
C ARG A 16 9.64 -9.99 4.67
N TRP A 17 10.10 -9.22 5.67
CA TRP A 17 9.43 -9.07 6.96
C TRP A 17 7.94 -8.67 6.85
N TYR A 18 7.60 -7.84 5.85
CA TYR A 18 6.22 -7.47 5.50
C TYR A 18 5.32 -8.63 5.05
N HIS A 19 5.88 -9.81 4.79
CA HIS A 19 5.21 -10.97 4.23
C HIS A 19 5.12 -12.12 5.25
N ARG A 20 5.42 -11.85 6.54
CA ARG A 20 5.15 -12.79 7.65
C ARG A 20 3.66 -12.70 8.05
N ARG A 21 3.17 -13.75 8.73
CA ARG A 21 1.74 -13.95 9.10
C ARG A 21 1.09 -12.64 9.59
N PRO A 22 -0.19 -12.39 9.26
CA PRO A 22 -0.90 -11.18 9.69
C PRO A 22 -0.76 -10.99 11.19
N LEU A 23 -0.25 -9.83 11.61
CA LEU A 23 0.00 -9.52 13.02
C LEU A 23 -1.31 -9.46 13.82
N LEU A 24 -2.44 -9.17 13.16
CA LEU A 24 -3.78 -9.17 13.75
C LEU A 24 -4.67 -10.11 12.93
N ARG A 25 -4.83 -11.36 13.40
CA ARG A 25 -5.61 -12.40 12.72
C ARG A 25 -7.12 -12.21 12.83
N ASN A 26 -7.55 -11.44 13.83
CA ASN A 26 -8.88 -10.88 14.04
C ASN A 26 -8.63 -9.55 14.75
N ALA A 27 -8.83 -8.42 14.09
CA ALA A 27 -8.71 -7.12 14.76
C ALA A 27 -9.75 -7.11 15.89
N LEU A 28 -9.31 -6.80 17.11
CA LEU A 28 -10.00 -6.99 18.39
C LEU A 28 -11.48 -6.57 18.48
N PHE A 29 -12.05 -5.85 17.50
CA PHE A 29 -13.46 -5.45 17.49
C PHE A 29 -14.14 -5.31 16.09
N THR A 30 -13.47 -5.45 14.93
CA THR A 30 -14.09 -5.15 13.62
C THR A 30 -13.40 -5.88 12.46
N ASP A 31 -14.19 -6.25 11.43
CA ASP A 31 -13.70 -6.79 10.16
C ASP A 31 -12.56 -5.94 9.57
N LEU A 32 -11.50 -6.57 9.04
CA LEU A 32 -10.22 -5.92 8.74
C LEU A 32 -10.35 -4.87 7.62
N GLN A 33 -11.29 -5.10 6.71
CA GLN A 33 -11.65 -4.18 5.64
C GLN A 33 -12.38 -2.94 6.18
N ASN A 34 -13.35 -3.13 7.09
CA ASN A 34 -14.04 -2.04 7.77
C ASN A 34 -13.08 -1.23 8.64
N GLY A 35 -12.17 -1.89 9.36
CA GLY A 35 -11.12 -1.24 10.15
C GLY A 35 -10.19 -0.39 9.29
N SER A 36 -9.82 -0.87 8.10
CA SER A 36 -9.01 -0.10 7.14
C SER A 36 -9.77 1.08 6.52
N TYR A 37 -11.08 0.96 6.34
CA TYR A 37 -11.93 2.07 5.88
C TYR A 37 -12.03 3.17 6.93
N ILE A 38 -12.22 2.79 8.20
CA ILE A 38 -12.19 3.70 9.34
C ILE A 38 -10.81 4.36 9.45
N ALA A 39 -9.72 3.61 9.28
CA ALA A 39 -8.36 4.13 9.27
C ALA A 39 -8.18 5.24 8.21
N SER A 40 -8.68 5.01 6.99
CA SER A 40 -8.60 5.99 5.91
C SER A 40 -9.40 7.26 6.19
N ILE A 41 -10.57 7.17 6.83
CA ILE A 41 -11.37 8.32 7.23
C ILE A 41 -10.66 9.08 8.36
N TYR A 42 -10.15 8.34 9.35
CA TYR A 42 -9.40 8.90 10.46
C TYR A 42 -8.19 9.70 9.97
N THR A 43 -7.36 9.14 9.08
CA THR A 43 -6.18 9.86 8.57
C THR A 43 -6.56 11.06 7.71
N LEU A 44 -7.70 11.01 7.01
CA LEU A 44 -8.24 12.15 6.27
C LEU A 44 -8.60 13.29 7.23
N VAL A 45 -9.39 13.01 8.28
CA VAL A 45 -9.77 14.00 9.29
C VAL A 45 -8.53 14.54 10.02
N GLN A 46 -7.63 13.66 10.42
CA GLN A 46 -6.38 14.05 11.08
C GLN A 46 -5.53 14.96 10.19
N SER A 47 -5.45 14.71 8.88
CA SER A 47 -4.64 15.52 7.98
C SER A 47 -5.19 16.94 7.83
N ILE A 48 -6.51 17.12 7.81
CA ILE A 48 -7.16 18.45 7.79
C ILE A 48 -6.90 19.16 9.13
N PHE A 49 -7.11 18.45 10.24
CA PHE A 49 -6.88 18.99 11.56
C PHE A 49 -5.42 19.42 11.77
N THR A 50 -4.46 18.63 11.29
CA THR A 50 -3.03 18.94 11.31
C THR A 50 -2.71 20.20 10.50
N GLN A 51 -3.37 20.42 9.37
CA GLN A 51 -3.18 21.63 8.57
C GLN A 51 -3.66 22.88 9.31
N ILE A 52 -4.86 22.83 9.90
CA ILE A 52 -5.42 23.93 10.69
C ILE A 52 -4.48 24.27 11.85
N LEU A 53 -4.02 23.25 12.58
CA LEU A 53 -3.08 23.45 13.69
C LEU A 53 -1.72 23.96 13.23
N ALA A 54 -1.21 23.53 12.09
CA ALA A 54 0.06 24.04 11.57
C ALA A 54 -0.03 25.54 11.22
N VAL A 55 -1.14 25.97 10.61
CA VAL A 55 -1.39 27.40 10.33
C VAL A 55 -1.53 28.18 11.65
N PHE A 56 -2.25 27.63 12.62
CA PHE A 56 -2.39 28.24 13.94
C PHE A 56 -1.04 28.36 14.68
N ASP A 57 -0.22 27.31 14.66
CA ASP A 57 1.12 27.31 15.26
C ASP A 57 2.00 28.41 14.63
N ILE A 58 1.95 28.59 13.30
CA ILE A 58 2.69 29.65 12.62
C ILE A 58 2.20 31.03 13.05
N TYR A 59 0.88 31.25 13.09
CA TYR A 59 0.27 32.50 13.53
C TYR A 59 0.75 32.90 14.93
N VAL A 60 0.68 31.96 15.86
CA VAL A 60 1.09 32.16 17.25
C VAL A 60 2.59 32.46 17.37
N LEU A 61 3.43 31.81 16.57
CA LEU A 61 4.88 32.06 16.58
C LEU A 61 5.24 33.44 16.01
N ILE A 62 4.43 33.97 15.07
CA ILE A 62 4.59 35.33 14.54
C ILE A 62 4.17 36.36 15.59
N GLU A 63 3.04 36.15 16.28
CA GLU A 63 2.58 37.05 17.35
C GLU A 63 3.52 37.04 18.56
N ALA A 64 4.19 35.92 18.84
CA ALA A 64 5.19 35.79 19.89
C ALA A 64 6.53 36.51 19.57
N SER A 65 6.59 37.35 18.53
CA SER A 65 7.79 38.10 18.18
C SER A 65 8.11 39.20 19.21
N PRO A 66 9.39 39.37 19.60
CA PRO A 66 9.76 40.37 20.60
C PRO A 66 9.37 41.78 20.12
N GLY A 67 8.59 42.49 20.95
CA GLY A 67 8.08 43.83 20.65
C GLY A 67 6.56 43.90 20.42
N SER A 68 5.82 42.79 20.44
CA SER A 68 4.35 42.80 20.40
C SER A 68 3.74 42.97 21.81
N THR A 69 2.60 43.65 21.88
CA THR A 69 1.83 43.83 23.13
C THR A 69 1.05 42.56 23.44
N HIS A 70 1.53 41.80 24.43
CA HIS A 70 0.88 40.54 24.83
C HIS A 70 -0.27 40.79 25.82
N TYR A 71 -1.49 40.42 25.45
CA TYR A 71 -2.60 40.31 26.40
C TYR A 71 -2.42 39.03 27.23
N ARG A 72 -2.12 39.19 28.53
CA ARG A 72 -1.94 38.09 29.50
C ARG A 72 -3.30 37.52 29.89
N TYR A 73 -3.86 36.64 29.07
CA TYR A 73 -4.93 35.76 29.51
C TYR A 73 -4.32 34.49 30.12
N PHE A 74 -4.75 34.14 31.34
CA PHE A 74 -4.26 32.98 32.10
C PHE A 74 -4.48 31.63 31.37
N GLY A 75 -5.33 31.60 30.34
CA GLY A 75 -5.62 30.42 29.51
C GLY A 75 -4.87 30.32 28.17
N ILE A 76 -4.63 31.44 27.48
CA ILE A 76 -3.87 31.51 26.21
C ILE A 76 -2.77 32.54 26.43
N ASN A 77 -1.65 32.10 26.99
CA ASN A 77 -0.49 32.95 27.17
C ASN A 77 0.52 32.61 26.08
N PHE A 78 0.85 33.59 25.23
CA PHE A 78 1.79 33.42 24.11
C PHE A 78 3.26 33.43 24.55
N LEU A 79 3.52 33.24 25.84
CA LEU A 79 4.83 33.29 26.43
C LEU A 79 5.52 31.94 26.28
N PHE A 80 6.07 31.69 25.10
CA PHE A 80 7.01 30.60 24.91
C PHE A 80 8.33 30.98 25.61
N VAL A 81 8.81 30.13 26.52
CA VAL A 81 10.07 30.36 27.25
C VAL A 81 11.26 30.61 26.31
N TYR A 82 11.23 30.04 25.10
CA TYR A 82 12.30 30.18 24.11
C TYR A 82 11.93 30.96 22.83
N SER A 83 10.74 31.56 22.69
CA SER A 83 10.43 32.39 21.49
C SER A 83 11.30 33.65 21.39
N GLY A 84 11.89 34.08 22.50
CA GLY A 84 12.85 35.18 22.53
C GLY A 84 14.10 34.92 21.68
N ASN A 85 14.48 33.66 21.45
CA ASN A 85 15.58 33.30 20.56
C ASN A 85 15.08 33.08 19.12
N LYS A 86 15.57 33.92 18.19
CA LYS A 86 15.22 33.87 16.76
C LYS A 86 15.46 32.49 16.12
N HIS A 87 16.52 31.79 16.52
CA HIS A 87 16.86 30.48 15.93
C HIS A 87 15.85 29.41 16.29
N ILE A 88 15.45 29.37 17.56
CA ILE A 88 14.48 28.40 18.06
C ILE A 88 13.13 28.64 17.40
N ARG A 89 12.66 29.90 17.38
CA ARG A 89 11.42 30.28 16.70
C ARG A 89 11.39 29.85 15.22
N ASN A 90 12.47 30.10 14.48
CA ASN A 90 12.55 29.70 13.06
C ASN A 90 12.49 28.18 12.90
N LEU A 91 13.07 27.41 13.83
CA LEU A 91 12.95 25.94 13.85
C LEU A 91 11.52 25.46 14.16
N LEU A 92 10.79 26.11 15.07
CA LEU A 92 9.37 25.77 15.30
C LEU A 92 8.52 26.09 14.06
N ILE A 93 8.76 27.21 13.40
CA ILE A 93 8.06 27.57 12.15
C ILE A 93 8.36 26.52 11.08
N LEU A 94 9.64 26.14 10.90
CA LEU A 94 10.05 25.08 9.97
C LEU A 94 9.37 23.74 10.30
N CYS A 95 9.30 23.38 11.58
CA CYS A 95 8.61 22.16 12.01
C CYS A 95 7.11 22.20 11.64
N SER A 96 6.46 23.35 11.78
CA SER A 96 5.07 23.54 11.37
C SER A 96 4.89 23.42 9.86
N VAL A 97 5.76 24.05 9.06
CA VAL A 97 5.72 23.99 7.59
C VAL A 97 5.91 22.55 7.08
N ILE A 98 6.87 21.79 7.63
CA ILE A 98 7.06 20.39 7.23
C ILE A 98 5.84 19.55 7.62
N SER A 99 5.27 19.77 8.81
CA SER A 99 4.06 19.08 9.25
C SER A 99 2.86 19.36 8.32
N PHE A 100 2.74 20.61 7.84
CA PHE A 100 1.71 21.00 6.88
C PHE A 100 1.88 20.29 5.52
N VAL A 101 3.09 20.27 4.97
CA VAL A 101 3.38 19.60 3.69
C VAL A 101 3.13 18.08 3.79
N LEU A 102 3.59 17.46 4.87
CA LEU A 102 3.34 16.03 5.10
C LEU A 102 1.85 15.74 5.30
N ALA A 103 1.10 16.64 5.93
CA ALA A 103 -0.34 16.48 6.08
C ALA A 103 -1.07 16.55 4.73
N ILE A 104 -0.68 17.44 3.82
CA ILE A 104 -1.21 17.47 2.44
C ILE A 104 -0.92 16.14 1.73
N TYR A 105 0.32 15.65 1.82
CA TYR A 105 0.69 14.37 1.23
C TYR A 105 -0.15 13.22 1.80
N MET A 106 -0.30 13.14 3.12
CA MET A 106 -1.15 12.16 3.79
C MET A 106 -2.61 12.25 3.39
N LEU A 107 -3.14 13.46 3.16
CA LEU A 107 -4.51 13.67 2.70
C LEU A 107 -4.72 13.02 1.33
N VAL A 108 -3.85 13.32 0.36
CA VAL A 108 -3.93 12.77 -1.00
C VAL A 108 -3.85 11.25 -0.97
N VAL A 109 -2.89 10.71 -0.23
CA VAL A 109 -2.68 9.26 -0.19
C VAL A 109 -3.83 8.55 0.55
N SER A 110 -4.46 9.19 1.54
CA SER A 110 -5.67 8.67 2.20
C SER A 110 -6.86 8.56 1.24
N VAL A 111 -7.05 9.53 0.34
CA VAL A 111 -8.09 9.43 -0.72
C VAL A 111 -7.81 8.27 -1.67
N ILE A 112 -6.54 8.04 -2.02
CA ILE A 112 -6.13 6.91 -2.86
C ILE A 112 -6.41 5.58 -2.16
N LEU A 113 -6.10 5.47 -0.86
CA LEU A 113 -6.37 4.27 -0.06
C LEU A 113 -7.87 3.96 -0.02
N MET A 114 -8.73 4.96 0.19
CA MET A 114 -10.18 4.75 0.23
C MET A 114 -10.73 4.17 -1.09
N ARG A 115 -10.19 4.63 -2.23
CA ARG A 115 -10.51 4.06 -3.56
C ARG A 115 -9.93 2.66 -3.75
N ALA A 116 -8.74 2.41 -3.20
CA ALA A 116 -8.08 1.10 -3.27
C ALA A 116 -8.83 0.04 -2.47
N LEU A 117 -9.32 0.40 -1.27
CA LEU A 117 -10.14 -0.46 -0.42
C LEU A 117 -11.43 -0.93 -1.10
N ARG A 118 -12.09 -0.05 -1.88
CA ARG A 118 -13.30 -0.40 -2.65
C ARG A 118 -13.04 -1.39 -3.79
N LYS A 119 -11.83 -1.36 -4.37
CA LYS A 119 -11.45 -2.20 -5.52
C LYS A 119 -10.52 -3.35 -5.14
N GLU A 120 -10.21 -3.50 -3.86
CA GLU A 120 -9.29 -4.49 -3.29
C GLU A 120 -7.93 -4.56 -4.00
N VAL A 121 -7.43 -3.40 -4.46
CA VAL A 121 -6.17 -3.32 -5.23
C VAL A 121 -4.98 -3.22 -4.28
N GLU A 122 -4.31 -4.36 -4.03
CA GLU A 122 -3.16 -4.49 -3.11
C GLU A 122 -2.06 -3.43 -3.36
N GLN A 123 -1.69 -3.19 -4.62
CA GLN A 123 -0.56 -2.32 -4.97
C GLN A 123 -0.73 -0.86 -4.49
N LYS A 124 -1.97 -0.40 -4.35
CA LYS A 124 -2.28 0.98 -3.95
C LYS A 124 -2.21 1.22 -2.44
N PHE A 125 -2.03 0.17 -1.63
CA PHE A 125 -1.85 0.29 -0.18
C PHE A 125 -0.42 0.70 0.20
N ARG A 126 0.58 0.31 -0.60
CA ARG A 126 2.01 0.59 -0.36
C ARG A 126 2.36 2.07 -0.17
N PRO A 127 1.91 3.01 -1.04
CA PRO A 127 2.21 4.42 -0.85
C PRO A 127 1.60 4.95 0.44
N TRP A 128 0.40 4.50 0.83
CA TRP A 128 -0.24 4.90 2.08
C TRP A 128 0.53 4.43 3.29
N LEU A 129 0.95 3.16 3.31
CA LEU A 129 1.70 2.59 4.43
C LEU A 129 3.03 3.33 4.65
N THR A 130 3.73 3.63 3.55
CA THR A 130 5.01 4.36 3.60
C THR A 130 4.80 5.79 4.07
N ALA A 131 3.79 6.48 3.53
CA ALA A 131 3.43 7.83 3.93
C ALA A 131 3.07 7.91 5.42
N ALA A 132 2.25 6.97 5.90
CA ALA A 132 1.78 6.93 7.28
C ALA A 132 2.93 6.72 8.27
N VAL A 133 3.89 5.84 7.95
CA VAL A 133 5.08 5.62 8.79
C VAL A 133 5.98 6.86 8.82
N ILE A 134 6.24 7.49 7.67
CA ILE A 134 7.05 8.71 7.60
C ILE A 134 6.38 9.84 8.40
N PHE A 135 5.08 10.03 8.21
CA PHE A 135 4.30 11.05 8.89
C PHE A 135 4.27 10.83 10.40
N THR A 136 4.00 9.60 10.84
CA THR A 136 3.96 9.25 12.28
C THR A 136 5.33 9.45 12.93
N SER A 137 6.41 9.07 12.25
CA SER A 137 7.78 9.28 12.72
C SER A 137 8.08 10.78 12.86
N TRP A 138 7.71 11.58 11.85
CA TRP A 138 7.86 13.03 11.90
C TRP A 138 7.04 13.67 13.03
N CYS A 139 5.80 13.23 13.23
CA CYS A 139 4.96 13.70 14.33
C CYS A 139 5.60 13.40 15.68
N PHE A 140 6.17 12.20 15.88
CA PHE A 140 6.88 11.86 17.10
C PHE A 140 8.04 12.81 17.39
N PHE A 141 8.93 13.05 16.42
CA PHE A 141 10.05 13.99 16.58
C PHE A 141 9.58 15.43 16.81
N SER A 142 8.52 15.86 16.10
CA SER A 142 7.94 17.20 16.25
C SER A 142 7.34 17.42 17.63
N ILE A 143 6.63 16.42 18.17
CA ILE A 143 6.06 16.47 19.53
C ILE A 143 7.18 16.56 20.57
N LEU A 144 8.22 15.73 20.44
CA LEU A 144 9.37 15.77 21.35
C LEU A 144 10.05 17.14 21.34
N PHE A 145 10.33 17.70 20.16
CA PHE A 145 10.95 19.01 20.05
C PHE A 145 10.06 20.13 20.63
N LYS A 146 8.78 20.17 20.26
CA LYS A 146 7.81 21.15 20.80
C LYS A 146 7.66 21.04 22.32
N SER A 147 7.72 19.83 22.88
CA SER A 147 7.66 19.60 24.32
C SER A 147 8.87 20.13 25.08
N ILE A 148 10.05 20.14 24.47
CA ILE A 148 11.28 20.63 25.11
C ILE A 148 11.32 22.16 25.08
N VAL A 149 10.86 22.73 23.95
CA VAL A 149 10.98 24.16 23.67
C VAL A 149 9.83 24.99 24.25
N ASN A 150 8.64 24.41 24.34
CA ASN A 150 7.49 25.07 24.95
C ASN A 150 7.46 24.79 26.45
N ASP A 151 7.05 25.79 27.22
CA ASP A 151 6.84 25.61 28.65
C ASP A 151 5.56 24.81 28.89
N LEU A 152 5.72 23.63 29.49
CA LEU A 152 4.60 22.78 29.90
C LEU A 152 3.87 23.34 31.13
N TYR A 153 4.27 24.46 31.72
CA TYR A 153 3.55 25.05 32.84
C TYR A 153 2.14 25.52 32.47
N TYR A 154 1.94 26.03 31.24
CA TYR A 154 0.64 26.52 30.81
C TYR A 154 -0.28 25.39 30.33
N ALA A 155 -1.53 25.40 30.82
CA ALA A 155 -2.54 24.38 30.52
C ALA A 155 -2.81 24.21 29.01
N TYR A 156 -2.70 25.28 28.22
CA TYR A 156 -2.82 25.22 26.76
C TYR A 156 -1.77 24.30 26.11
N HIS A 157 -0.49 24.46 26.48
CA HIS A 157 0.60 23.63 25.94
C HIS A 157 0.48 22.18 26.40
N GLN A 158 0.04 21.95 27.65
CA GLN A 158 -0.26 20.61 28.15
C GLN A 158 -1.39 19.93 27.37
N ALA A 159 -2.51 20.63 27.16
CA ALA A 159 -3.66 20.11 26.42
C ALA A 159 -3.31 19.75 24.97
N MET A 160 -2.54 20.63 24.30
CA MET A 160 -2.04 20.37 22.96
C MET A 160 -1.17 19.11 22.94
N LEU A 161 -0.20 19.00 23.86
CA LEU A 161 0.70 17.85 23.92
C LEU A 161 -0.04 16.53 24.17
N ILE A 162 -1.01 16.51 25.08
CA ILE A 162 -1.82 15.33 25.39
C ILE A 162 -2.62 14.90 24.16
N MET A 163 -3.29 15.85 23.51
CA MET A 163 -4.10 15.58 22.32
C MET A 163 -3.23 15.05 21.17
N TRP A 164 -2.06 15.67 20.92
CA TRP A 164 -1.08 15.19 19.92
C TRP A 164 -0.55 13.79 20.24
N THR A 165 -0.31 13.49 21.52
CA THR A 165 0.15 12.16 21.96
C THR A 165 -0.94 11.10 21.73
N LEU A 166 -2.20 11.42 22.02
CA LEU A 166 -3.32 10.52 21.79
C LEU A 166 -3.50 10.23 20.29
N MET A 167 -3.40 11.26 19.44
CA MET A 167 -3.39 11.07 17.99
C MET A 167 -2.24 10.18 17.54
N LEU A 168 -1.03 10.33 18.10
CA LEU A 168 0.11 9.49 17.75
C LEU A 168 -0.16 8.00 18.04
N VAL A 169 -0.74 7.68 19.21
CA VAL A 169 -1.11 6.29 19.56
C VAL A 169 -2.14 5.74 18.58
N CYS A 170 -3.17 6.53 18.24
CA CYS A 170 -4.15 6.14 17.23
C CYS A 170 -3.52 5.91 15.85
N ASN A 171 -2.54 6.72 15.43
CA ASN A 171 -1.83 6.51 14.16
C ASN A 171 -1.12 5.17 14.12
N VAL A 172 -0.39 4.82 15.19
CA VAL A 172 0.30 3.53 15.27
C VAL A 172 -0.71 2.39 15.17
N PHE A 173 -1.85 2.49 15.87
CA PHE A 173 -2.92 1.51 15.80
C PHE A 173 -3.47 1.36 14.36
N PHE A 174 -3.82 2.45 13.69
CA PHE A 174 -4.37 2.40 12.34
C PHE A 174 -3.36 1.92 11.29
N ILE A 175 -2.07 2.24 11.45
CA ILE A 175 -1.00 1.69 10.61
C ILE A 175 -0.98 0.17 10.73
N LEU A 176 -1.08 -0.37 11.95
CA LEU A 176 -1.09 -1.81 12.17
C LEU A 176 -2.32 -2.48 11.55
N VAL A 177 -3.50 -1.86 11.64
CA VAL A 177 -4.74 -2.35 11.03
C VAL A 177 -4.60 -2.44 9.51
N VAL A 178 -4.16 -1.36 8.85
CA VAL A 178 -3.99 -1.33 7.38
C VAL A 178 -2.85 -2.23 6.93
N LEU A 179 -1.78 -2.34 7.71
CA LEU A 179 -0.69 -3.28 7.45
C LEU A 179 -1.18 -4.72 7.47
N SER A 180 -2.03 -5.07 8.44
CA SER A 180 -2.62 -6.41 8.53
C SER A 180 -3.53 -6.69 7.34
N ASN A 181 -4.35 -5.71 6.92
CA ASN A 181 -5.20 -5.84 5.74
C ASN A 181 -4.39 -6.04 4.45
N PHE A 182 -3.32 -5.26 4.29
CA PHE A 182 -2.40 -5.42 3.16
C PHE A 182 -1.77 -6.82 3.13
N GLN A 183 -1.42 -7.39 4.28
CA GLN A 183 -0.88 -8.75 4.37
C GLN A 183 -1.90 -9.81 3.97
N GLU A 184 -3.16 -9.65 4.37
CA GLU A 184 -4.25 -10.57 4.02
C GLU A 184 -4.52 -10.57 2.51
N LEU A 185 -4.67 -9.39 1.88
CA LEU A 185 -4.85 -9.28 0.43
C LEU A 185 -3.65 -9.89 -0.33
N ALA A 186 -2.42 -9.62 0.11
CA ALA A 186 -1.23 -10.16 -0.54
C ALA A 186 -1.13 -11.69 -0.45
N ASP A 187 -1.56 -12.29 0.66
CA ASP A 187 -1.62 -13.74 0.80
C ASP A 187 -2.72 -14.34 -0.10
N ILE A 188 -3.89 -13.69 -0.25
CA ILE A 188 -4.96 -14.12 -1.16
C ILE A 188 -4.50 -14.05 -2.62
N THR A 189 -3.95 -12.92 -3.09
CA THR A 189 -3.46 -12.75 -4.46
C THR A 189 -2.40 -13.79 -4.79
N ARG A 190 -1.50 -14.10 -3.85
CA ARG A 190 -0.49 -15.15 -4.03
C ARG A 190 -1.12 -16.54 -4.16
N LEU A 191 -2.13 -16.86 -3.36
CA LEU A 191 -2.84 -18.14 -3.46
C LEU A 191 -3.56 -18.27 -4.80
N GLU A 192 -4.16 -17.18 -5.27
CA GLU A 192 -4.80 -17.11 -6.59
C GLU A 192 -3.79 -17.33 -7.72
N ASP A 193 -2.64 -16.66 -7.70
CA ASP A 193 -1.58 -16.85 -8.69
C ASP A 193 -1.03 -18.27 -8.68
N MET A 194 -0.84 -18.87 -7.49
CA MET A 194 -0.42 -20.25 -7.36
C MET A 194 -1.47 -21.23 -7.89
N ALA A 195 -2.76 -20.95 -7.69
CA ALA A 195 -3.85 -21.75 -8.24
C ALA A 195 -3.90 -21.63 -9.77
N LYS A 196 -3.79 -20.42 -10.33
CA LYS A 196 -3.72 -20.18 -11.77
C LYS A 196 -2.52 -20.89 -12.41
N LEU A 197 -1.36 -20.85 -11.77
CA LEU A 197 -0.17 -21.57 -12.23
C LEU A 197 -0.37 -23.09 -12.20
N LYS A 198 -0.97 -23.63 -11.12
CA LYS A 198 -1.28 -25.06 -11.02
C LYS A 198 -2.29 -25.50 -12.07
N THR A 199 -3.38 -24.76 -12.24
CA THR A 199 -4.38 -25.03 -13.28
C THR A 199 -3.78 -24.93 -14.67
N GLY A 200 -2.99 -23.88 -14.97
CA GLY A 200 -2.31 -23.73 -16.26
C GLY A 200 -1.27 -24.82 -16.52
N THR A 201 -0.58 -25.30 -15.49
CA THR A 201 0.36 -26.44 -15.59
C THR A 201 -0.39 -27.75 -15.82
N MET A 202 -1.50 -27.98 -15.13
CA MET A 202 -2.32 -29.18 -15.32
C MET A 202 -3.04 -29.18 -16.68
N SER A 203 -3.49 -28.01 -17.15
CA SER A 203 -4.04 -27.85 -18.50
C SER A 203 -2.97 -28.07 -19.57
N SER A 204 -1.78 -27.49 -19.42
CA SER A 204 -0.69 -27.72 -20.38
C SER A 204 -0.17 -29.17 -20.37
N LEU A 205 -0.11 -29.81 -19.20
CA LEU A 205 0.18 -31.24 -19.06
C LEU A 205 -0.91 -32.09 -19.72
N ASN A 206 -2.20 -31.75 -19.53
CA ASN A 206 -3.30 -32.46 -20.18
C ASN A 206 -3.26 -32.29 -21.71
N THR A 207 -3.00 -31.07 -22.21
CA THR A 207 -2.81 -30.81 -23.64
C THR A 207 -1.59 -31.53 -24.19
N THR A 208 -0.48 -31.59 -23.45
CA THR A 208 0.69 -32.36 -23.89
C THR A 208 0.42 -33.86 -23.88
N SER A 209 -0.28 -34.42 -22.88
CA SER A 209 -0.68 -35.82 -22.90
C SER A 209 -1.66 -36.15 -24.03
N HIS A 210 -2.59 -35.26 -24.38
CA HIS A 210 -3.46 -35.42 -25.56
C HIS A 210 -2.71 -35.29 -26.88
N SER A 211 -1.70 -34.41 -26.96
CA SER A 211 -0.86 -34.27 -28.16
C SER A 211 0.11 -35.44 -28.34
N LEU A 212 0.67 -35.97 -27.24
CA LEU A 212 1.57 -37.12 -27.24
C LEU A 212 0.80 -38.42 -27.49
N SER A 213 -0.44 -38.53 -26.98
CA SER A 213 -1.31 -39.65 -27.31
C SER A 213 -1.69 -39.66 -28.78
N HIS A 214 -2.00 -38.51 -29.40
CA HIS A 214 -2.24 -38.42 -30.84
C HIS A 214 -1.01 -38.80 -31.68
N TYR A 215 0.19 -38.44 -31.23
CA TYR A 215 1.44 -38.86 -31.90
C TYR A 215 1.68 -40.38 -31.77
N SER A 216 1.37 -40.97 -30.60
CA SER A 216 1.51 -42.42 -30.39
C SER A 216 0.49 -43.26 -31.19
N VAL A 217 -0.75 -42.76 -31.34
CA VAL A 217 -1.81 -43.46 -32.11
C VAL A 217 -1.52 -43.42 -33.61
N ASN A 218 -0.96 -42.32 -34.14
CA ASN A 218 -0.53 -42.25 -35.54
C ASN A 218 0.68 -43.14 -35.86
N MET A 219 1.58 -43.38 -34.90
CA MET A 219 2.68 -44.33 -35.09
C MET A 219 2.24 -45.80 -35.05
N LEU A 220 1.20 -46.14 -34.28
CA LEU A 220 0.69 -47.51 -34.19
C LEU A 220 -0.23 -47.89 -35.37
N GLY A 221 -0.90 -46.91 -36.00
CA GLY A 221 -1.76 -47.13 -37.18
C GLY A 221 -1.03 -47.08 -38.53
N GLY A 222 0.23 -46.61 -38.57
CA GLY A 222 0.98 -46.41 -39.82
C GLY A 222 1.85 -47.59 -40.28
N ALA A 223 1.90 -48.70 -39.53
CA ALA A 223 2.83 -49.81 -39.79
C ALA A 223 2.27 -50.92 -40.70
N HIS A 224 1.12 -50.73 -41.36
CA HIS A 224 0.57 -51.67 -42.34
C HIS A 224 0.07 -50.95 -43.60
N SER A 225 0.99 -50.51 -44.46
CA SER A 225 0.74 -50.34 -45.90
C SER A 225 2.06 -50.47 -46.64
N ARG A 226 2.29 -51.68 -47.15
CA ARG A 226 3.48 -52.13 -47.87
C ARG A 226 3.42 -51.62 -49.33
N ALA A 227 4.58 -51.20 -49.79
CA ALA A 227 5.03 -50.82 -51.14
C ALA A 227 4.24 -51.33 -52.38
N SER A 228 4.13 -50.47 -53.42
CA SER A 228 4.69 -50.72 -54.78
C SER A 228 4.38 -49.60 -55.81
N THR A 229 5.46 -48.93 -56.29
CA THR A 229 5.78 -48.39 -57.64
C THR A 229 4.88 -47.43 -58.47
N PRO A 230 5.47 -46.50 -59.25
CA PRO A 230 4.78 -45.50 -60.09
C PRO A 230 4.75 -45.87 -61.59
N HIS A 231 3.70 -45.48 -62.33
CA HIS A 231 3.76 -45.42 -63.80
C HIS A 231 2.72 -44.45 -64.45
N GLY A 232 3.23 -43.45 -65.18
CA GLY A 232 2.84 -43.08 -66.56
C GLY A 232 1.42 -42.65 -66.96
N THR A 233 1.25 -41.35 -67.19
CA THR A 233 0.68 -40.66 -68.40
C THR A 233 -0.59 -41.17 -69.10
N ASN A 234 -1.62 -40.32 -69.21
CA ASN A 234 -2.12 -39.74 -70.49
C ASN A 234 -3.29 -38.73 -70.28
N PHE A 235 -3.15 -37.54 -70.87
CA PHE A 235 -4.19 -36.55 -71.23
C PHE A 235 -4.90 -37.00 -72.55
N PRO A 236 -5.85 -36.24 -73.17
CA PRO A 236 -6.79 -35.19 -72.74
C PRO A 236 -8.23 -35.37 -73.30
N SER A 237 -9.22 -34.57 -72.83
CA SER A 237 -10.26 -33.98 -73.71
C SER A 237 -11.14 -32.93 -72.99
N HIS A 238 -11.02 -31.69 -73.46
CA HIS A 238 -11.91 -30.51 -73.29
C HIS A 238 -13.16 -30.68 -74.22
N PRO A 239 -14.18 -29.76 -74.35
CA PRO A 239 -14.41 -28.42 -73.77
C PRO A 239 -15.93 -28.12 -73.41
N PRO A 240 -16.55 -26.92 -73.58
CA PRO A 240 -16.80 -25.95 -72.48
C PRO A 240 -18.17 -25.17 -72.49
N PHE A 241 -18.39 -24.30 -71.47
CA PHE A 241 -19.23 -23.05 -71.40
C PHE A 241 -20.77 -23.11 -71.60
N PRO A 242 -21.57 -22.02 -71.36
CA PRO A 242 -21.32 -20.64 -70.83
C PRO A 242 -22.20 -20.28 -69.58
N LEU A 243 -21.97 -19.28 -68.72
CA LEU A 243 -21.74 -17.80 -68.76
C LEU A 243 -22.96 -16.93 -69.14
N GLY A 244 -23.28 -15.94 -68.28
CA GLY A 244 -24.20 -14.85 -68.59
C GLY A 244 -24.39 -13.85 -67.45
N SER A 245 -23.74 -12.70 -67.55
CA SER A 245 -23.87 -11.50 -66.72
C SER A 245 -24.76 -10.45 -67.39
N VAL A 246 -25.60 -9.74 -66.62
CA VAL A 246 -25.89 -8.30 -66.73
C VAL A 246 -26.12 -7.77 -65.32
#